data_AF-A0A1F1SDW6-F1
#
_entry.id   AF-A0A1F1SDW6-F1
#
_cell.length_a   1.000
_cell.length_b   1.000
_cell.length_c   1.000
_cell.angle_alpha   90.00
_cell.angle_beta   90.00
_cell.angle_gamma   90.00
#
_symmetry.space_group_name_H-M   'P 1'
#
loop_
_entity.id
_entity.type
_entity.pdbx_description
1 polymer ?
#
loop_
_entity_poly.entity_id
_entity_poly.type
_entity_poly.pdbx_seq_one_letter_code
_entity_poly.pdbx_strand_id
1 'polypeptide(L)'
;MSLTLKSVLTTGLLLLGFQAAAQDIPQAFQGKWAGRYEGKISPKHVRALCAMGYDANEKELNAAMHDVDLSEDSGFYIEIGKKSIELNGWEWGAKYTKLNYRIYSPDKIAGTARVRDEQPELGTQIYNDNFEFSLNRGVLTQRFRDYSTDGSGKKVWRKRTLMRCK
;
A
#
# COMPACT_ATOMS: atom_id res chain seq x y z
N MET A 1 43.29 -41.92 -45.74
CA MET A 1 42.34 -40.79 -45.85
C MET A 1 40.98 -41.27 -45.37
N SER A 2 40.43 -40.67 -44.31
CA SER A 2 39.00 -40.66 -44.04
C SER A 2 38.71 -39.50 -43.07
N LEU A 3 37.92 -38.54 -43.53
CA LEU A 3 37.41 -37.39 -42.79
C LEU A 3 36.17 -37.83 -42.00
N THR A 4 35.98 -37.33 -40.78
CA THR A 4 34.66 -37.05 -40.18
C THR A 4 34.86 -36.34 -38.84
N LEU A 5 34.77 -35.01 -38.82
CA LEU A 5 33.59 -34.18 -38.56
C LEU A 5 33.52 -33.78 -37.07
N LYS A 6 33.99 -32.56 -36.79
CA LYS A 6 33.92 -31.89 -35.48
C LYS A 6 32.45 -31.64 -35.14
N SER A 7 31.92 -32.34 -34.14
CA SER A 7 30.64 -31.99 -33.54
C SER A 7 30.86 -30.84 -32.56
N VAL A 8 30.49 -29.63 -32.98
CA VAL A 8 30.34 -28.48 -32.10
C VAL A 8 28.96 -28.61 -31.45
N LEU A 9 28.91 -29.09 -30.21
CA LEU A 9 27.71 -28.98 -29.38
C LEU A 9 27.57 -27.52 -28.94
N THR A 10 26.77 -26.75 -29.67
CA THR A 10 26.20 -25.49 -29.18
C THR A 10 25.20 -25.82 -28.07
N THR A 11 25.64 -25.74 -26.82
CA THR A 11 24.75 -25.80 -25.66
C THR A 11 23.87 -24.55 -25.70
N GLY A 12 22.62 -24.71 -26.13
CA GLY A 12 21.63 -23.66 -26.15
C GLY A 12 21.45 -23.09 -24.74
N LEU A 13 21.78 -21.81 -24.58
CA LEU A 13 21.46 -21.03 -23.39
C LEU A 13 19.92 -20.93 -23.34
N LEU A 14 19.28 -21.84 -22.59
CA LEU A 14 17.88 -21.72 -22.22
C LEU A 14 17.73 -20.44 -21.40
N LEU A 15 17.39 -19.34 -22.07
CA LEU A 15 16.83 -18.14 -21.45
C LEU A 15 15.49 -18.54 -20.85
N LEU A 16 15.53 -19.14 -19.66
CA LEU A 16 14.38 -19.24 -18.78
C LEU A 16 13.99 -17.80 -18.44
N GLY A 17 13.08 -17.25 -19.23
CA GLY A 17 12.34 -16.06 -18.88
C GLY A 17 11.54 -16.37 -17.63
N PHE A 18 12.15 -16.22 -16.46
CA PHE A 18 11.42 -16.16 -15.20
C PHE A 18 10.51 -14.95 -15.32
N GLN A 19 9.23 -15.18 -15.65
CA GLN A 19 8.19 -14.26 -15.25
C GLN A 19 8.28 -14.22 -13.73
N ALA A 20 8.94 -13.18 -13.19
CA ALA A 20 9.03 -12.99 -11.76
C ALA A 20 7.60 -12.94 -11.24
N ALA A 21 7.15 -14.03 -10.60
CA ALA A 21 5.87 -14.05 -9.94
C ALA A 21 5.86 -12.90 -8.94
N ALA A 22 4.80 -12.08 -8.95
CA ALA A 22 4.67 -10.97 -8.02
C ALA A 22 4.89 -11.50 -6.60
N GLN A 23 5.95 -11.01 -5.95
CA GLN A 23 6.36 -11.46 -4.63
C GLN A 23 5.25 -11.14 -3.63
N ASP A 24 4.92 -12.09 -2.74
CA ASP A 24 3.95 -11.86 -1.68
C ASP A 24 4.51 -10.86 -0.64
N ILE A 25 3.70 -9.85 -0.27
CA ILE A 25 4.06 -8.88 0.77
C ILE A 25 4.34 -9.64 2.07
N PRO A 26 5.41 -9.33 2.83
CA PRO A 26 5.72 -10.07 4.05
C PRO A 26 4.57 -10.02 5.07
N GLN A 27 4.33 -11.15 5.75
CA GLN A 27 3.21 -11.31 6.68
C GLN A 27 3.16 -10.24 7.79
N ALA A 28 4.32 -9.73 8.22
CA ALA A 28 4.40 -8.67 9.22
C ALA A 28 3.68 -7.37 8.81
N PHE A 29 3.56 -7.10 7.51
CA PHE A 29 2.82 -5.94 6.97
C PHE A 29 1.36 -6.25 6.73
N GLN A 30 1.00 -7.52 6.52
CA GLN A 30 -0.36 -7.90 6.15
C GLN A 30 -1.37 -7.59 7.26
N GLY A 31 -2.61 -7.27 6.86
CA GLY A 31 -3.74 -6.95 7.74
C GLY A 31 -4.25 -5.51 7.59
N LYS A 32 -5.22 -5.15 8.43
CA LYS A 32 -5.84 -3.82 8.47
C LYS A 32 -5.09 -2.91 9.45
N TRP A 33 -4.82 -1.67 9.03
CA TRP A 33 -4.09 -0.65 9.79
C TRP A 33 -4.85 0.66 9.73
N ALA A 34 -5.08 1.32 10.86
CA ALA A 34 -5.78 2.60 10.91
C ALA A 34 -4.84 3.75 11.24
N GLY A 35 -5.07 4.89 10.62
CA GLY A 35 -4.24 6.08 10.77
C GLY A 35 -5.00 7.36 10.46
N ARG A 36 -4.29 8.48 10.55
CA ARG A 36 -4.76 9.77 10.05
C ARG A 36 -3.75 10.38 9.11
N TYR A 37 -4.20 11.24 8.18
CA TYR A 37 -3.37 11.80 7.13
C TYR A 37 -2.15 12.54 7.70
N GLU A 38 -2.36 13.38 8.72
CA GLU A 38 -1.31 14.07 9.47
C GLU A 38 -1.59 14.07 10.96
N GLY A 39 -0.57 13.87 11.79
CA GLY A 39 -0.68 13.94 13.26
C GLY A 39 -0.72 12.58 13.95
N LYS A 40 -0.71 12.60 15.29
CA LYS A 40 -0.75 11.37 16.10
C LYS A 40 -2.19 10.86 16.19
N ILE A 41 -2.38 9.56 16.02
CA ILE A 41 -3.68 8.90 16.19
C ILE A 41 -3.79 8.29 17.59
N SER A 42 -4.89 8.55 18.30
CA SER A 42 -5.11 7.94 19.62
C SER A 42 -5.64 6.50 19.50
N PRO A 43 -5.43 5.64 20.50
CA PRO A 43 -5.98 4.28 20.47
C PRO A 43 -7.51 4.21 20.30
N LYS A 44 -8.25 5.23 20.77
CA LYS A 44 -9.70 5.33 20.59
C LYS A 44 -10.06 5.55 19.12
N HIS A 45 -9.35 6.45 18.43
CA HIS A 45 -9.52 6.70 17.00
C HIS A 45 -9.21 5.46 16.17
N VAL A 46 -8.13 4.74 16.51
CA VAL A 46 -7.77 3.49 15.83
C VAL A 46 -8.89 2.47 15.95
N ARG A 47 -9.45 2.25 17.16
CA ARG A 47 -10.57 1.32 17.33
C ARG A 47 -11.79 1.72 16.50
N ALA A 48 -12.15 3.01 16.49
CA ALA A 48 -13.26 3.51 15.67
C ALA A 48 -13.03 3.25 14.18
N LEU A 49 -11.88 3.66 13.62
CA LEU A 49 -11.51 3.42 12.22
C LEU A 49 -11.39 1.94 11.87
N CYS A 50 -10.97 1.10 12.80
CA CYS A 50 -10.89 -0.34 12.59
C CYS A 50 -12.27 -1.00 12.58
N ALA A 51 -13.19 -0.52 13.41
CA ALA A 51 -14.59 -0.93 13.46
C ALA A 51 -15.42 -0.39 12.29
N MET A 52 -14.96 0.67 11.61
CA MET A 52 -15.49 1.06 10.30
C MET A 52 -15.22 -0.07 9.29
N GLY A 53 -16.17 -0.99 9.17
CA GLY A 53 -16.46 -1.59 7.88
C GLY A 53 -17.38 -0.62 7.16
N TYR A 54 -17.11 -0.29 5.90
CA TYR A 54 -18.10 0.42 5.08
C TYR A 54 -19.37 -0.42 4.83
N ASP A 55 -19.47 -1.61 5.46
CA ASP A 55 -20.64 -2.49 5.56
C ASP A 55 -21.36 -2.43 6.92
N ALA A 56 -20.85 -1.67 7.90
CA ALA A 56 -21.52 -1.51 9.21
C ALA A 56 -22.76 -0.61 9.04
N ASN A 57 -23.88 -0.99 9.66
CA ASN A 57 -25.07 -0.15 9.62
C ASN A 57 -24.78 1.22 10.25
N GLU A 58 -25.44 2.26 9.75
CA GLU A 58 -25.25 3.66 10.13
C GLU A 58 -25.26 3.89 11.65
N LYS A 59 -25.99 3.04 12.41
CA LYS A 59 -26.08 3.09 13.87
C LYS A 59 -24.80 2.64 14.57
N GLU A 60 -24.15 1.58 14.10
CA GLU A 60 -22.87 1.09 14.65
C GLU A 60 -21.72 2.03 14.30
N LEU A 61 -21.76 2.59 13.08
CA LEU A 61 -20.86 3.63 12.63
C LEU A 61 -20.99 4.89 13.52
N ASN A 62 -22.20 5.40 13.69
CA ASN A 62 -22.48 6.57 14.52
C ASN A 62 -22.12 6.33 16.01
N ALA A 63 -22.34 5.13 16.55
CA ALA A 63 -21.97 4.80 17.93
C ALA A 63 -20.44 4.75 18.14
N ALA A 64 -19.67 4.29 17.15
CA ALA A 64 -18.21 4.31 17.18
C ALA A 64 -17.63 5.72 16.97
N MET A 65 -18.35 6.57 16.23
CA MET A 65 -17.95 7.93 15.86
C MET A 65 -18.38 9.03 16.84
N HIS A 66 -19.40 8.78 17.68
CA HIS A 66 -20.03 9.80 18.53
C HIS A 66 -19.09 10.54 19.51
N ASP A 67 -17.86 10.04 19.63
CA ASP A 67 -16.94 10.31 20.73
C ASP A 67 -15.49 10.49 20.21
N VAL A 68 -15.33 10.58 18.89
CA VAL A 68 -14.07 10.63 18.15
C VAL A 68 -14.25 11.63 17.02
N ASP A 69 -13.52 12.74 17.05
CA ASP A 69 -13.45 13.68 15.93
C ASP A 69 -12.69 13.04 14.77
N LEU A 70 -13.41 12.19 14.03
CA LEU A 70 -13.04 11.75 12.70
C LEU A 70 -13.55 12.82 11.75
N SER A 71 -12.91 13.99 11.76
CA SER A 71 -13.12 14.95 10.68
C SER A 71 -13.02 14.19 9.36
N GLU A 72 -14.01 14.37 8.48
CA GLU A 72 -14.19 13.62 7.23
C GLU A 72 -12.89 13.55 6.39
N ASP A 73 -12.03 14.57 6.53
CA ASP A 73 -10.76 14.71 5.81
C ASP A 73 -9.55 13.93 6.35
N SER A 74 -9.59 13.37 7.58
CA SER A 74 -8.34 12.96 8.23
C SER A 74 -8.18 11.48 8.54
N GLY A 75 -9.26 10.73 8.80
CA GLY A 75 -9.21 9.31 9.19
C GLY A 75 -9.30 8.34 8.02
N PHE A 76 -8.48 7.29 8.01
CA PHE A 76 -8.53 6.24 6.99
C PHE A 76 -7.92 4.92 7.50
N TYR A 77 -8.17 3.82 6.79
CA TYR A 77 -7.45 2.56 7.00
C TYR A 77 -6.75 2.08 5.74
N ILE A 78 -5.70 1.29 5.93
CA ILE A 78 -4.99 0.55 4.90
C ILE A 78 -5.18 -0.93 5.16
N GLU A 79 -5.62 -1.67 4.17
CA GLU A 79 -5.59 -3.12 4.15
C GLU A 79 -4.46 -3.61 3.25
N ILE A 80 -3.52 -4.34 3.85
CA ILE A 80 -2.38 -4.93 3.14
C ILE A 80 -2.64 -6.43 3.00
N GLY A 81 -2.95 -6.85 1.78
CA GLY A 81 -3.08 -8.25 1.41
C GLY A 81 -1.74 -8.87 0.99
N LYS A 82 -1.76 -10.11 0.50
CA LYS A 82 -0.56 -10.76 -0.05
C LYS A 82 -0.03 -10.05 -1.30
N LYS A 83 -0.92 -9.52 -2.16
CA LYS A 83 -0.59 -8.99 -3.49
C LYS A 83 -1.26 -7.65 -3.81
N SER A 84 -1.93 -7.04 -2.84
CA SER A 84 -2.67 -5.79 -2.99
C SER A 84 -2.52 -4.94 -1.75
N ILE A 85 -2.69 -3.63 -1.95
CA ILE A 85 -2.75 -2.65 -0.86
C ILE A 85 -3.94 -1.76 -1.16
N GLU A 86 -4.85 -1.62 -0.21
CA GLU A 86 -6.08 -0.85 -0.37
C GLU A 86 -6.15 0.21 0.73
N LEU A 87 -6.34 1.45 0.33
CA LEU A 87 -6.57 2.58 1.21
C LEU A 87 -8.04 2.92 1.12
N ASN A 88 -8.69 3.11 2.27
CA ASN A 88 -10.10 3.48 2.35
C ASN A 88 -10.25 4.60 3.37
N GLY A 89 -10.65 5.77 2.89
CA GLY A 89 -11.12 6.92 3.66
C GLY A 89 -12.60 7.17 3.36
N TRP A 90 -13.22 8.08 4.12
CA TRP A 90 -14.68 8.30 4.12
C TRP A 90 -15.29 8.37 2.71
N GLU A 91 -14.67 9.16 1.84
CA GLU A 91 -15.15 9.42 0.47
C GLU A 91 -14.10 9.11 -0.60
N TRP A 92 -12.94 8.60 -0.21
CA TRP A 92 -11.84 8.35 -1.14
C TRP A 92 -11.25 6.96 -0.91
N GLY A 93 -10.85 6.31 -2.00
CA GLY A 93 -10.23 5.00 -1.96
C GLY A 93 -9.08 4.90 -2.94
N ALA A 94 -8.07 4.10 -2.61
CA ALA A 94 -7.00 3.82 -3.55
C ALA A 94 -6.57 2.36 -3.49
N LYS A 95 -6.58 1.69 -4.63
CA LYS A 95 -6.18 0.29 -4.78
C LYS A 95 -4.88 0.18 -5.57
N TYR A 96 -3.85 -0.35 -4.90
CA TYR A 96 -2.52 -0.58 -5.43
C TYR A 96 -2.44 -2.04 -5.89
N THR A 97 -2.18 -2.21 -7.17
CA THR A 97 -2.07 -3.51 -7.86
C THR A 97 -0.77 -3.56 -8.66
N LYS A 98 -0.45 -4.73 -9.24
CA LYS A 98 0.78 -4.93 -10.05
C LYS A 98 2.03 -4.44 -9.30
N LEU A 99 2.15 -4.83 -8.04
CA LEU A 99 3.22 -4.39 -7.16
C LEU A 99 4.57 -4.88 -7.70
N ASN A 100 5.52 -3.96 -7.85
CA ASN A 100 6.91 -4.25 -8.18
C ASN A 100 7.79 -3.61 -7.11
N TYR A 101 8.25 -4.41 -6.15
CA TYR A 101 8.93 -3.89 -4.98
C TYR A 101 10.12 -4.77 -4.57
N ARG A 102 10.94 -4.20 -3.69
CA ARG A 102 12.04 -4.90 -3.04
C ARG A 102 11.77 -4.94 -1.55
N ILE A 103 12.14 -6.06 -0.93
CA ILE A 103 12.28 -6.17 0.52
C ILE A 103 13.69 -5.70 0.86
N TYR A 104 13.80 -4.57 1.54
CA TYR A 104 15.10 -4.02 1.97
C TYR A 104 15.54 -4.64 3.30
N SER A 105 14.57 -4.98 4.14
CA SER A 105 14.73 -5.66 5.42
C SER A 105 13.39 -6.30 5.81
N PRO A 106 13.32 -7.19 6.81
CA PRO A 106 12.06 -7.82 7.23
C PRO A 106 10.95 -6.83 7.61
N ASP A 107 11.36 -5.62 8.01
CA ASP A 107 10.53 -4.50 8.45
C ASP A 107 10.50 -3.34 7.44
N LYS A 108 11.00 -3.49 6.22
CA LYS A 108 10.92 -2.45 5.18
C LYS A 108 10.72 -2.99 3.76
N ILE A 109 9.66 -2.51 3.11
CA ILE A 109 9.39 -2.74 1.68
C ILE A 109 9.22 -1.41 0.94
N ALA A 110 9.72 -1.32 -0.28
CA ALA A 110 9.43 -0.17 -1.15
C ALA A 110 9.50 -0.55 -2.63
N GLY A 111 8.70 0.12 -3.44
CA GLY A 111 8.58 -0.18 -4.86
C GLY A 111 7.59 0.72 -5.57
N THR A 112 7.08 0.22 -6.69
CA THR A 112 6.06 0.85 -7.51
C THR A 112 4.81 0.00 -7.60
N ALA A 113 3.68 0.63 -7.86
CA ALA A 113 2.40 -0.03 -8.06
C ALA A 113 1.59 0.71 -9.11
N ARG A 114 0.66 -0.01 -9.76
CA ARG A 114 -0.45 0.61 -10.48
C ARG A 114 -1.55 0.95 -9.48
N VAL A 115 -1.86 2.24 -9.36
CA VAL A 115 -2.87 2.78 -8.45
C VAL A 115 -4.14 3.07 -9.23
N ARG A 116 -5.26 2.62 -8.69
CA ARG A 116 -6.60 3.07 -9.05
C ARG A 116 -7.11 3.90 -7.88
N ASP A 117 -7.23 5.20 -8.09
CA ASP A 117 -7.63 6.20 -7.11
C ASP A 117 -9.06 6.63 -7.43
N GLU A 118 -9.95 6.50 -6.47
CA GLU A 118 -11.38 6.77 -6.59
C GLU A 118 -11.72 7.92 -5.64
N GLN A 119 -12.12 9.05 -6.20
CA GLN A 119 -12.56 10.24 -5.47
C GLN A 119 -13.89 10.73 -6.06
N PRO A 120 -14.80 11.30 -5.25
CA PRO A 120 -16.14 11.62 -5.72
C PRO A 120 -16.11 12.77 -6.73
N GLU A 121 -15.29 13.80 -6.48
CA GLU A 121 -15.22 15.00 -7.30
C GLU A 121 -14.34 14.84 -8.55
N LEU A 122 -13.28 14.03 -8.47
CA LEU A 122 -12.31 13.87 -9.55
C LEU A 122 -12.53 12.59 -10.39
N GLY A 123 -13.46 11.74 -9.97
CA GLY A 123 -13.70 10.43 -10.59
C GLY A 123 -12.55 9.45 -10.38
N THR A 124 -12.49 8.40 -11.20
CA THR A 124 -11.44 7.38 -11.14
C THR A 124 -10.20 7.79 -11.92
N GLN A 125 -9.06 7.86 -11.24
CA GLN A 125 -7.75 8.06 -11.86
C GLN A 125 -6.93 6.76 -11.81
N ILE A 126 -6.15 6.51 -12.86
CA ILE A 126 -5.26 5.35 -12.91
C ILE A 126 -3.85 5.76 -13.30
N TYR A 127 -2.90 5.55 -12.39
CA TYR A 127 -1.51 5.97 -12.56
C TYR A 127 -0.53 4.96 -11.94
N ASN A 128 0.77 5.18 -12.15
CA ASN A 128 1.81 4.43 -11.45
C ASN A 128 2.37 5.30 -10.32
N ASP A 129 2.48 4.75 -9.12
CA ASP A 129 3.03 5.46 -7.97
C ASP A 129 4.03 4.61 -7.20
N ASN A 130 4.86 5.30 -6.42
CA ASN A 130 5.80 4.70 -5.50
C ASN A 130 5.10 4.46 -4.17
N PHE A 131 5.42 3.35 -3.51
CA PHE A 131 5.04 3.12 -2.13
C PHE A 131 6.26 2.70 -1.31
N GLU A 132 6.29 3.11 -0.05
CA GLU A 132 7.27 2.67 0.93
C GLU A 132 6.56 2.44 2.26
N PHE A 133 6.75 1.24 2.82
CA PHE A 133 6.28 0.86 4.14
C PHE A 133 7.45 0.44 5.00
N SER A 134 7.45 0.89 6.24
CA SER A 134 8.31 0.36 7.29
C SER A 134 7.52 0.02 8.54
N LEU A 135 7.99 -0.98 9.27
CA LEU A 135 7.45 -1.41 10.56
C LEU A 135 8.45 -1.11 11.65
N ASN A 136 7.99 -0.48 12.73
CA ASN A 136 8.81 -0.27 13.91
C ASN A 136 7.95 -0.49 15.16
N ARG A 137 8.29 -1.52 15.95
CA ARG A 137 7.61 -1.86 17.21
C ARG A 137 6.08 -1.92 17.08
N GLY A 138 5.59 -2.53 16.00
CA GLY A 138 4.15 -2.68 15.74
C GLY A 138 3.43 -1.44 15.17
N VAL A 139 4.18 -0.39 14.82
CA VAL A 139 3.67 0.79 14.12
C VAL A 139 4.08 0.71 12.66
N LEU A 140 3.11 0.82 11.74
CA LEU A 140 3.35 0.91 10.31
C LEU A 140 3.57 2.36 9.93
N THR A 141 4.67 2.68 9.25
CA THR A 141 4.88 3.98 8.63
C THR A 141 4.74 3.81 7.12
N GLN A 142 3.83 4.58 6.51
CA GLN A 142 3.80 4.74 5.07
C GLN A 142 4.48 6.06 4.70
N ARG A 143 5.40 6.01 3.74
CA ARG A 143 5.90 7.20 3.06
C ARG A 143 5.23 7.27 1.68
N PHE A 144 4.61 8.41 1.38
CA PHE A 144 3.79 8.60 0.19
C PHE A 144 4.04 9.98 -0.43
N ARG A 145 3.68 10.15 -1.71
CA ARG A 145 3.77 11.43 -2.40
C ARG A 145 2.44 12.14 -2.30
N ASP A 146 2.46 13.30 -1.67
CA ASP A 146 1.32 14.19 -1.56
C ASP A 146 1.05 14.88 -2.91
N TYR A 147 -0.19 15.29 -3.14
CA TYR A 147 -0.57 16.15 -4.24
C TYR A 147 0.04 17.55 -4.09
N SER A 148 0.33 17.98 -2.86
CA SER A 148 1.06 19.22 -2.60
C SER A 148 2.47 19.21 -3.20
N THR A 149 2.91 20.37 -3.69
CA THR A 149 4.26 20.56 -4.24
C THR A 149 5.12 21.44 -3.34
N ASP A 150 6.44 21.27 -3.40
CA ASP A 150 7.43 22.02 -2.60
C ASP A 150 7.68 23.46 -3.09
N GLY A 151 6.75 24.02 -3.88
CA GLY A 151 6.93 25.31 -4.58
C GLY A 151 7.75 25.21 -5.88
N SER A 152 8.46 24.10 -6.12
CA SER A 152 9.17 23.83 -7.39
C SER A 152 8.39 22.94 -8.37
N GLY A 153 7.14 22.61 -8.04
CA GLY A 153 6.29 21.68 -8.81
C GLY A 153 6.57 20.21 -8.54
N LYS A 154 7.50 19.87 -7.64
CA LYS A 154 7.78 18.48 -7.25
C LYS A 154 6.85 18.05 -6.12
N LYS A 155 6.23 16.88 -6.27
CA LYS A 155 5.40 16.28 -5.21
C LYS A 155 6.19 16.09 -3.92
N VAL A 156 5.61 16.51 -2.81
CA VAL A 156 6.24 16.39 -1.48
C VAL A 156 6.11 14.97 -0.97
N TRP A 157 7.20 14.44 -0.42
CA TRP A 157 7.15 13.19 0.34
C TRP A 157 6.64 13.45 1.75
N ARG A 158 5.49 12.88 2.08
CA ARG A 158 4.91 12.88 3.43
C ARG A 158 5.09 11.50 4.07
N LYS A 159 4.92 11.46 5.39
CA LYS A 159 4.87 10.22 6.17
C LYS A 159 3.64 10.23 7.02
N ARG A 160 3.01 9.07 7.16
CA ARG A 160 1.92 8.83 8.10
C ARG A 160 2.16 7.53 8.85
N THR A 161 1.77 7.52 10.11
CA THR A 161 1.90 6.36 11.01
C THR A 161 0.54 5.75 11.26
N LEU A 162 0.47 4.43 11.16
CA LEU A 162 -0.74 3.65 11.34
C LEU A 162 -0.52 2.61 12.43
N MET A 163 -1.57 2.34 13.19
CA MET A 163 -1.60 1.26 14.17
C MET A 163 -2.43 0.11 13.64
N ARG A 164 -2.00 -1.11 13.96
CA ARG A 164 -2.69 -2.33 13.55
C ARG A 164 -4.09 -2.38 14.16
N CYS A 165 -5.08 -2.73 13.35
CA CYS A 165 -6.40 -3.11 13.86
C CYS A 165 -6.29 -4.43 14.62
N LYS A 166 -6.85 -4.45 15.83
CA LYS A 166 -6.92 -5.63 16.69
C LYS A 166 -8.32 -6.21 16.67
#